data_AF-A0A965M6L3-F1
#
_entry.id   AF-A0A965M6L3-F1
#
_cell.length_a   1.000
_cell.length_b   1.000
_cell.length_c   1.000
_cell.angle_alpha   90.00
_cell.angle_beta   90.00
_cell.angle_gamma   90.00
#
_symmetry.space_group_name_H-M   'P 1'
#
loop_
_entity.id
_entity.type
_entity.pdbx_description
1 polymer ?
#
loop_
_entity_poly.entity_id
_entity_poly.type
_entity_poly.pdbx_seq_one_letter_code
_entity_poly.pdbx_strand_id
1 'polypeptide(L)'
;MNALVTLAFVLLLSLSPSSRATVSFYTLKDAYDMNSGNPQVYRYDEVSNFRSGTQASITTRIMSTGFSSDIAIDEQGRFYLVSGLPTDTSTKQIWYWNSLADWAANTNGGLLGQRNTTFQVSGFSMYKNELYFLDGSPNGFGNKTLRKWASATSWANGDAGTTIGTRSLGTGLGFEIDAGGAVWFLEDSNQTSTSGTLYRWSSINDFLNNTNGTGNGGAFNFTFSGNTDQIGGLAVPEPSSSLLLLTSLGTLSLLRRRTA
;
A
#
# COMPACT_ATOMS: atom_id res chain seq x y z
N MET A 1 -28.42 41.22 13.90
CA MET A 1 -28.32 40.06 12.98
C MET A 1 -26.94 39.41 12.89
N ASN A 2 -25.85 39.95 13.49
CA ASN A 2 -24.50 39.37 13.35
C ASN A 2 -24.14 38.25 14.35
N ALA A 3 -24.72 38.24 15.55
CA ALA A 3 -24.37 37.25 16.58
C ALA A 3 -24.86 35.83 16.23
N LEU A 4 -26.06 35.70 15.64
CA LEU A 4 -26.65 34.40 15.28
C LEU A 4 -25.88 33.70 14.15
N VAL A 5 -25.38 34.47 13.17
CA VAL A 5 -24.60 33.95 12.04
C VAL A 5 -23.21 33.48 12.50
N THR A 6 -22.61 34.21 13.44
CA THR A 6 -21.30 33.86 14.00
C THR A 6 -21.37 32.60 14.86
N LEU A 7 -22.43 32.46 15.68
CA LEU A 7 -22.66 31.28 16.51
C LEU A 7 -22.93 30.03 15.67
N ALA A 8 -23.69 30.17 14.56
CA ALA A 8 -23.94 29.07 13.62
C ALA A 8 -22.66 28.64 12.88
N PHE A 9 -21.76 29.58 12.54
CA PHE A 9 -20.47 29.27 11.92
C PHE A 9 -19.52 28.51 12.85
N VAL A 10 -19.42 28.92 14.11
CA VAL A 10 -18.62 28.22 15.13
C VAL A 10 -19.21 26.83 15.41
N LEU A 11 -20.55 26.71 15.44
CA LEU A 11 -21.22 25.42 15.63
C LEU A 11 -21.00 24.47 14.44
N LEU A 12 -21.09 24.96 13.20
CA LEU A 12 -20.81 24.18 11.98
C LEU A 12 -19.34 23.76 11.88
N LEU A 13 -18.39 24.60 12.31
CA LEU A 13 -16.97 24.25 12.40
C LEU A 13 -16.70 23.23 13.52
N SER A 14 -17.44 23.29 14.64
CA SER A 14 -17.34 22.31 15.74
C SER A 14 -18.06 20.99 15.49
N LEU A 15 -19.02 20.98 14.55
CA LEU A 15 -19.75 19.80 14.07
C LEU A 15 -19.10 19.15 12.85
N SER A 16 -17.99 19.71 12.34
CA SER A 16 -17.10 18.98 11.45
C SER A 16 -16.72 17.70 12.20
N PRO A 17 -17.13 16.50 11.76
CA PRO A 17 -16.51 15.30 12.27
C PRO A 17 -15.03 15.54 12.00
N SER A 18 -14.21 15.54 13.07
CA SER A 18 -12.76 15.58 12.97
C SER A 18 -12.39 14.73 11.77
N SER A 19 -11.91 15.34 10.68
CA SER A 19 -11.47 14.60 9.51
C SER A 19 -10.16 13.94 9.93
N ARG A 20 -10.27 12.90 10.76
CA ARG A 20 -9.21 11.93 10.95
C ARG A 20 -9.04 11.36 9.57
N ALA A 21 -8.00 11.80 8.90
CA ALA A 21 -7.64 11.33 7.59
C ALA A 21 -7.52 9.81 7.72
N THR A 22 -8.50 9.10 7.18
CA THR A 22 -8.67 7.67 7.41
C THR A 22 -7.66 6.94 6.53
N VAL A 23 -6.62 6.36 7.14
CA VAL A 23 -5.59 5.60 6.42
C VAL A 23 -6.20 4.29 5.95
N SER A 24 -6.34 4.16 4.64
CA SER A 24 -6.83 2.93 4.02
C SER A 24 -5.68 1.96 3.77
N PHE A 25 -5.96 0.67 3.92
CA PHE A 25 -5.02 -0.42 3.64
C PHE A 25 -5.52 -1.23 2.47
N TYR A 26 -4.62 -1.63 1.58
CA TYR A 26 -4.91 -2.44 0.42
C TYR A 26 -4.06 -3.70 0.47
N THR A 27 -4.69 -4.87 0.30
CA THR A 27 -3.95 -6.13 0.19
C THR A 27 -4.29 -6.82 -1.10
N LEU A 28 -3.27 -7.23 -1.85
CA LEU A 28 -3.44 -8.10 -3.00
C LEU A 28 -3.63 -9.54 -2.51
N LYS A 29 -4.62 -10.24 -3.06
CA LYS A 29 -4.98 -11.61 -2.73
C LYS A 29 -5.10 -12.44 -3.99
N ASP A 30 -4.96 -13.76 -3.83
CA ASP A 30 -4.90 -14.75 -4.91
C ASP A 30 -3.76 -14.48 -5.90
N ALA A 31 -2.65 -13.98 -5.36
CA ALA A 31 -1.50 -13.51 -6.11
C ALA A 31 -0.56 -14.63 -6.57
N TYR A 32 -0.64 -15.84 -5.98
CA TYR A 32 0.25 -16.96 -6.34
C TYR A 32 -0.41 -18.27 -6.77
N ASP A 33 -1.66 -18.22 -7.23
CA ASP A 33 -2.22 -19.32 -8.02
C ASP A 33 -2.07 -19.01 -9.52
N MET A 34 -1.34 -19.86 -10.26
CA MET A 34 -1.22 -19.74 -11.73
C MET A 34 -2.57 -19.82 -12.44
N ASN A 35 -3.59 -20.37 -11.76
CA ASN A 35 -4.96 -20.54 -12.26
C ASN A 35 -5.96 -19.57 -11.64
N SER A 36 -5.50 -18.65 -10.77
CA SER A 36 -6.34 -17.54 -10.29
C SER A 36 -6.69 -16.66 -11.49
N GLY A 37 -7.88 -16.88 -12.04
CA GLY A 37 -8.43 -16.03 -13.10
C GLY A 37 -8.75 -14.61 -12.61
N ASN A 38 -8.64 -14.34 -11.30
CA ASN A 38 -9.23 -13.21 -10.64
C ASN A 38 -8.38 -12.72 -9.44
N PRO A 39 -7.18 -12.14 -9.64
CA PRO A 39 -6.50 -11.43 -8.55
C PRO A 39 -7.41 -10.34 -7.97
N GLN A 40 -7.38 -10.21 -6.64
CA GLN A 40 -8.29 -9.32 -5.91
C GLN A 40 -7.50 -8.37 -5.01
N VAL A 41 -7.84 -7.08 -5.07
CA VAL A 41 -7.36 -6.08 -4.13
C VAL A 41 -8.47 -5.77 -3.14
N TYR A 42 -8.20 -6.02 -1.87
CA TYR A 42 -9.12 -5.74 -0.77
C TYR A 42 -8.74 -4.43 -0.13
N ARG A 43 -9.72 -3.54 0.05
CA ARG A 43 -9.55 -2.26 0.74
C ARG A 43 -10.13 -2.34 2.14
N TYR A 44 -9.42 -1.77 3.10
CA TYR A 44 -9.85 -1.59 4.48
C TYR A 44 -9.74 -0.12 4.81
N ASP A 45 -10.85 0.53 5.17
CA ASP A 45 -10.82 1.98 5.37
C ASP A 45 -10.00 2.40 6.60
N GLU A 46 -9.89 1.55 7.62
CA GLU A 46 -9.22 1.85 8.88
C GLU A 46 -8.40 0.65 9.39
N VAL A 47 -7.46 0.90 10.31
CA VAL A 47 -6.70 -0.15 11.03
C VAL A 47 -7.63 -1.11 11.78
N SER A 48 -8.75 -0.62 12.31
CA SER A 48 -9.78 -1.42 12.99
C SER A 48 -10.45 -2.42 12.03
N ASN A 49 -10.75 -1.98 10.81
CA ASN A 49 -11.28 -2.78 9.72
C ASN A 49 -10.25 -3.82 9.26
N PHE A 50 -9.00 -3.39 9.10
CA PHE A 50 -7.89 -4.29 8.81
C PHE A 50 -7.75 -5.39 9.86
N ARG A 51 -7.77 -5.01 11.15
CA ARG A 51 -7.67 -5.93 12.30
C ARG A 51 -8.80 -6.95 12.36
N SER A 52 -10.02 -6.52 12.11
CA SER A 52 -11.20 -7.39 12.16
C SER A 52 -11.36 -8.24 10.90
N GLY A 53 -10.57 -7.96 9.85
CA GLY A 53 -10.77 -8.52 8.53
C GLY A 53 -11.99 -7.95 7.80
N THR A 54 -12.67 -6.94 8.36
CA THR A 54 -13.84 -6.30 7.75
C THR A 54 -13.39 -5.40 6.59
N GLN A 55 -13.57 -5.88 5.36
CA GLN A 55 -13.24 -5.13 4.15
C GLN A 55 -14.29 -4.06 3.82
N ALA A 56 -13.83 -2.91 3.35
CA ALA A 56 -14.68 -1.85 2.81
C ALA A 56 -15.08 -2.13 1.36
N SER A 57 -14.15 -2.65 0.57
CA SER A 57 -14.41 -3.05 -0.83
C SER A 57 -13.46 -4.14 -1.30
N ILE A 58 -13.88 -4.86 -2.33
CA ILE A 58 -13.04 -5.80 -3.09
C ILE A 58 -13.04 -5.34 -4.54
N THR A 59 -11.86 -5.24 -5.12
CA THR A 59 -11.67 -4.91 -6.53
C THR A 59 -11.02 -6.10 -7.21
N THR A 60 -11.71 -6.67 -8.19
CA THR A 60 -11.26 -7.86 -8.91
C THR A 60 -10.86 -7.48 -10.33
N ARG A 61 -9.80 -8.10 -10.83
CA ARG A 61 -9.41 -8.01 -12.24
C ARG A 61 -9.61 -9.38 -12.90
N ILE A 62 -10.41 -9.44 -13.96
CA ILE A 62 -10.80 -10.70 -14.62
C ILE A 62 -9.84 -10.99 -15.79
N MET A 63 -8.57 -11.26 -15.52
CA MET A 63 -7.59 -11.84 -16.46
C MET A 63 -6.41 -12.43 -15.67
N SER A 64 -5.77 -13.48 -16.20
CA SER A 64 -4.55 -14.02 -15.59
C SER A 64 -3.40 -13.01 -15.71
N THR A 65 -2.93 -12.52 -14.56
CA THR A 65 -1.74 -11.65 -14.49
C THR A 65 -0.47 -12.43 -14.15
N GLY A 66 -0.56 -13.77 -14.09
CA GLY A 66 0.49 -14.63 -13.54
C GLY A 66 0.74 -14.35 -12.05
N PHE A 67 1.84 -14.91 -11.54
CA PHE A 67 2.28 -14.67 -10.17
C PHE A 67 2.57 -13.19 -9.92
N SER A 68 2.18 -12.65 -8.76
CA SER A 68 2.43 -11.26 -8.37
C SER A 68 3.12 -11.19 -7.01
N SER A 69 4.33 -10.64 -6.97
CA SER A 69 5.17 -10.54 -5.78
C SER A 69 4.71 -9.50 -4.77
N ASP A 70 4.15 -8.36 -5.23
CA ASP A 70 3.71 -7.26 -4.36
C ASP A 70 2.88 -6.19 -5.10
N ILE A 71 2.31 -5.25 -4.35
CA ILE A 71 1.62 -4.04 -4.82
C ILE A 71 2.11 -2.80 -4.08
N ALA A 72 1.96 -1.63 -4.69
CA ALA A 72 2.13 -0.35 -4.00
C ALA A 72 1.12 0.68 -4.54
N ILE A 73 0.78 1.69 -3.73
CA ILE A 73 0.01 2.85 -4.19
C ILE A 73 0.77 4.10 -3.78
N ASP A 74 1.22 4.88 -4.76
CA ASP A 74 1.97 6.09 -4.45
C ASP A 74 1.07 7.24 -3.97
N GLU A 75 1.72 8.33 -3.59
CA GLU A 75 1.10 9.57 -3.12
C GLU A 75 0.15 10.24 -4.15
N GLN A 76 0.23 9.87 -5.44
CA GLN A 76 -0.70 10.32 -6.49
C GLN A 76 -1.86 9.34 -6.72
N GLY A 77 -1.89 8.22 -6.00
CA GLY A 77 -2.90 7.17 -6.16
C GLY A 77 -2.64 6.24 -7.34
N ARG A 78 -1.44 6.30 -7.96
CA ARG A 78 -1.07 5.34 -9.02
C ARG A 78 -0.86 3.97 -8.40
N PHE A 79 -1.39 2.95 -9.06
CA PHE A 79 -1.31 1.57 -8.60
C PHE A 79 -0.14 0.86 -9.29
N TYR A 80 0.68 0.17 -8.51
CA TYR A 80 1.82 -0.60 -9.01
C TYR A 80 1.66 -2.07 -8.65
N LEU A 81 2.14 -2.93 -9.53
CA LEU A 81 2.19 -4.38 -9.33
C LEU A 81 3.59 -4.87 -9.69
N VAL A 82 4.19 -5.65 -8.79
CA VAL A 82 5.39 -6.42 -9.11
C VAL A 82 4.97 -7.82 -9.52
N SER A 83 5.24 -8.21 -10.76
CA SER A 83 5.00 -9.57 -11.26
C SER A 83 6.18 -10.50 -11.00
N GLY A 84 5.89 -11.79 -10.83
CA GLY A 84 6.83 -12.87 -10.54
C GLY A 84 6.58 -13.51 -9.17
N LEU A 85 7.21 -14.67 -8.91
CA LEU A 85 7.16 -15.28 -7.58
C LEU A 85 8.11 -14.54 -6.62
N PRO A 86 7.67 -14.21 -5.41
CA PRO A 86 8.46 -13.43 -4.46
C PRO A 86 9.66 -14.25 -3.94
N THR A 87 9.55 -15.58 -3.96
CA THR A 87 10.60 -16.53 -3.57
C THR A 87 11.57 -16.90 -4.69
N ASP A 88 11.31 -16.51 -5.93
CA ASP A 88 12.27 -16.76 -7.01
C ASP A 88 13.18 -15.54 -7.23
N THR A 89 14.32 -15.79 -7.86
CA THR A 89 15.24 -14.78 -8.38
C THR A 89 15.15 -14.72 -9.91
N SER A 90 13.94 -14.93 -10.45
CA SER A 90 13.69 -14.91 -11.89
C SER A 90 13.40 -13.48 -12.37
N THR A 91 12.91 -13.35 -13.60
CA THR A 91 12.47 -12.07 -14.14
C THR A 91 11.33 -11.50 -13.30
N LYS A 92 11.54 -10.30 -12.75
CA LYS A 92 10.47 -9.45 -12.19
C LYS A 92 10.09 -8.38 -13.21
N GLN A 93 8.81 -8.03 -13.23
CA GLN A 93 8.28 -6.90 -13.99
C GLN A 93 7.59 -5.95 -13.02
N ILE A 94 7.71 -4.65 -13.25
CA ILE A 94 6.97 -3.64 -12.52
C ILE A 94 5.99 -3.01 -13.48
N TRP A 95 4.71 -3.17 -13.20
CA TRP A 95 3.61 -2.57 -13.95
C TRP A 95 3.02 -1.41 -13.18
N TYR A 96 2.46 -0.44 -13.88
CA TYR A 96 1.74 0.67 -13.28
C TYR A 96 0.42 0.93 -13.99
N TRP A 97 -0.52 1.51 -13.25
CA TRP A 97 -1.81 2.04 -13.70
C TRP A 97 -2.03 3.39 -13.03
N ASN A 98 -2.79 4.29 -13.64
CA ASN A 98 -3.06 5.59 -13.03
C ASN A 98 -3.93 5.49 -11.77
N SER A 99 -4.63 4.37 -11.58
CA SER A 99 -5.46 4.10 -10.41
C SER A 99 -5.72 2.60 -10.23
N LEU A 100 -6.24 2.21 -9.06
CA LEU A 100 -6.74 0.85 -8.82
C LEU A 100 -7.94 0.51 -9.75
N ALA A 101 -8.75 1.50 -10.11
CA ALA A 101 -9.86 1.30 -11.04
C ALA A 101 -9.38 0.96 -12.46
N ASP A 102 -8.33 1.64 -12.92
CA ASP A 102 -7.66 1.33 -14.19
C ASP A 102 -7.05 -0.08 -14.18
N TRP A 103 -6.44 -0.49 -13.06
CA TRP A 103 -5.95 -1.86 -12.90
C TRP A 103 -7.08 -2.88 -13.03
N ALA A 104 -8.20 -2.65 -12.35
CA ALA A 104 -9.37 -3.53 -12.37
C ALA A 104 -10.00 -3.64 -13.76
N ALA A 105 -10.13 -2.51 -14.46
CA ALA A 105 -10.66 -2.41 -15.81
C ALA A 105 -9.67 -2.87 -16.89
N ASN A 106 -8.41 -3.12 -16.51
CA ASN A 106 -7.31 -3.41 -17.43
C ASN A 106 -7.12 -2.33 -18.51
N THR A 107 -7.21 -1.06 -18.12
CA THR A 107 -7.06 0.10 -18.99
C THR A 107 -5.89 0.95 -18.54
N ASN A 108 -5.25 1.67 -19.47
CA ASN A 108 -4.21 2.66 -19.14
C ASN A 108 -3.03 2.11 -18.31
N GLY A 109 -2.75 0.81 -18.44
CA GLY A 109 -1.61 0.15 -17.81
C GLY A 109 -0.35 0.26 -18.67
N GLY A 110 0.80 0.30 -18.01
CA GLY A 110 2.10 0.31 -18.69
C GLY A 110 3.13 -0.54 -17.95
N LEU A 111 4.06 -1.12 -18.71
CA LEU A 111 5.25 -1.75 -18.13
C LEU A 111 6.25 -0.63 -17.79
N LEU A 112 6.59 -0.53 -16.51
CA LEU A 112 7.54 0.45 -16.01
C LEU A 112 8.99 -0.06 -16.13
N GLY A 113 9.19 -1.37 -15.99
CA GLY A 113 10.49 -2.00 -16.15
C GLY A 113 10.44 -3.51 -16.02
N GLN A 114 11.46 -4.19 -16.53
CA GLN A 114 11.65 -5.64 -16.40
C GLN A 114 13.12 -5.96 -16.12
N ARG A 115 13.38 -6.88 -15.19
CA ARG A 115 14.75 -7.28 -14.83
C ARG A 115 14.80 -8.67 -14.23
N ASN A 116 15.86 -9.43 -14.51
CA ASN A 116 16.23 -10.60 -13.71
C ASN A 116 16.78 -10.15 -12.36
N THR A 117 16.11 -10.51 -11.27
CA THR A 117 16.58 -10.17 -9.92
C THR A 117 17.58 -11.19 -9.42
N THR A 118 18.44 -10.80 -8.49
CA THR A 118 19.34 -11.72 -7.76
C THR A 118 18.87 -11.93 -6.32
N PHE A 119 17.65 -11.50 -6.03
CA PHE A 119 17.07 -11.45 -4.69
C PHE A 119 15.59 -11.84 -4.71
N GLN A 120 15.16 -12.35 -3.56
CA GLN A 120 13.77 -12.62 -3.23
C GLN A 120 13.12 -11.34 -2.68
N VAL A 121 11.81 -11.21 -2.84
CA VAL A 121 11.05 -10.01 -2.47
C VAL A 121 10.18 -10.34 -1.27
N SER A 122 10.44 -9.69 -0.13
CA SER A 122 9.52 -9.66 1.01
C SER A 122 8.61 -8.44 1.01
N GLY A 123 8.81 -7.53 0.06
CA GLY A 123 8.24 -6.19 0.12
C GLY A 123 8.62 -5.30 -1.05
N PHE A 124 7.70 -4.46 -1.51
CA PHE A 124 7.92 -3.42 -2.52
C PHE A 124 7.12 -2.17 -2.19
N SER A 125 7.73 -1.00 -2.37
CA SER A 125 7.06 0.29 -2.19
C SER A 125 7.53 1.32 -3.22
N MET A 126 6.64 2.24 -3.56
CA MET A 126 6.92 3.44 -4.34
C MET A 126 6.83 4.66 -3.43
N TYR A 127 7.96 5.31 -3.15
CA TYR A 127 8.01 6.45 -2.24
C TYR A 127 8.85 7.57 -2.83
N LYS A 128 8.27 8.76 -2.98
CA LYS A 128 8.93 9.94 -3.59
C LYS A 128 9.52 9.65 -4.98
N ASN A 129 8.78 8.90 -5.80
CA ASN A 129 9.20 8.40 -7.12
C ASN A 129 10.46 7.49 -7.12
N GLU A 130 10.93 7.05 -5.95
CA GLU A 130 11.97 6.03 -5.82
C GLU A 130 11.32 4.65 -5.61
N LEU A 131 12.02 3.60 -6.06
CA LEU A 131 11.60 2.21 -5.88
C LEU A 131 12.30 1.66 -4.66
N TYR A 132 11.55 1.05 -3.76
CA TYR A 132 12.08 0.35 -2.60
C TYR A 132 11.73 -1.12 -2.66
N PHE A 133 12.71 -1.98 -2.42
CA PHE A 133 12.49 -3.41 -2.23
C PHE A 133 13.02 -3.83 -0.86
N LEU A 134 12.22 -4.58 -0.12
CA LEU A 134 12.68 -5.33 1.03
C LEU A 134 13.17 -6.71 0.53
N ASP A 135 14.46 -6.79 0.25
CA ASP A 135 15.16 -7.99 -0.22
C ASP A 135 15.26 -9.01 0.92
N GLY A 136 14.80 -10.23 0.68
CA GLY A 136 14.92 -11.37 1.57
C GLY A 136 13.80 -12.38 1.36
N SER A 137 13.98 -13.60 1.85
CA SER A 137 12.95 -14.65 1.75
C SER A 137 11.68 -14.23 2.51
N PRO A 138 10.50 -14.15 1.86
CA PRO A 138 9.25 -13.91 2.56
C PRO A 138 8.84 -15.09 3.46
N ASN A 139 9.31 -16.30 3.15
CA ASN A 139 8.96 -17.53 3.87
C ASN A 139 9.96 -17.85 5.00
N GLY A 140 11.03 -17.06 5.13
CA GLY A 140 12.10 -17.30 6.09
C GLY A 140 12.26 -16.16 7.09
N PHE A 141 12.65 -16.52 8.31
CA PHE A 141 13.20 -15.58 9.28
C PHE A 141 14.62 -15.16 8.85
N GLY A 142 15.04 -13.99 9.30
CA GLY A 142 16.42 -13.54 9.21
C GLY A 142 16.57 -12.16 8.60
N ASN A 143 17.76 -11.90 8.07
CA ASN A 143 18.11 -10.58 7.56
C ASN A 143 17.35 -10.26 6.28
N LYS A 144 16.63 -9.15 6.30
CA LYS A 144 16.05 -8.50 5.14
C LYS A 144 16.74 -7.16 4.90
N THR A 145 17.07 -6.87 3.64
CA THR A 145 17.81 -5.68 3.24
C THR A 145 16.89 -4.72 2.49
N LEU A 146 16.73 -3.51 2.99
CA LEU A 146 16.02 -2.47 2.27
C LEU A 146 16.96 -1.85 1.23
N ARG A 147 16.62 -2.03 -0.05
CA ARG A 147 17.34 -1.43 -1.18
C ARG A 147 16.46 -0.41 -1.88
N LYS A 148 17.07 0.66 -2.40
CA LYS A 148 16.38 1.65 -3.20
C LYS A 148 16.99 1.89 -4.57
N TRP A 149 16.17 2.32 -5.51
CA TRP A 149 16.58 2.82 -6.82
C TRP A 149 15.97 4.19 -7.06
N ALA A 150 16.75 5.08 -7.66
CA ALA A 150 16.31 6.45 -7.95
C ALA A 150 15.14 6.50 -8.95
N SER A 151 14.96 5.47 -9.76
CA SER A 151 13.85 5.34 -10.70
C SER A 151 13.68 3.90 -11.17
N ALA A 152 12.53 3.60 -11.78
CA ALA A 152 12.30 2.31 -12.41
C ALA A 152 13.22 2.06 -13.61
N THR A 153 13.62 3.11 -14.32
CA THR A 153 14.61 3.03 -15.40
C THR A 153 15.97 2.58 -14.86
N SER A 154 16.43 3.16 -13.75
CA SER A 154 17.66 2.73 -13.07
C SER A 154 17.58 1.25 -12.66
N TRP A 155 16.46 0.85 -12.07
CA TRP A 155 16.22 -0.54 -11.70
C TRP A 155 16.24 -1.48 -12.92
N ALA A 156 15.52 -1.14 -14.00
CA ALA A 156 15.40 -1.94 -15.21
C ALA A 156 16.73 -2.06 -15.99
N ASN A 157 17.57 -1.02 -15.96
CA ASN A 157 18.90 -1.02 -16.57
C ASN A 157 19.91 -1.92 -15.84
N GLY A 158 19.55 -2.48 -14.69
CA GLY A 158 20.40 -3.41 -13.95
C GLY A 158 21.26 -2.77 -12.87
N ASP A 159 21.05 -1.48 -12.55
CA ASP A 159 21.82 -0.80 -11.50
C ASP A 159 21.71 -1.57 -10.17
N ALA A 160 22.78 -1.61 -9.39
CA ALA A 160 22.81 -2.41 -8.15
C ALA A 160 21.81 -1.94 -7.08
N GLY A 161 21.33 -0.70 -7.19
CA GLY A 161 20.56 -0.03 -6.15
C GLY A 161 21.43 0.39 -4.97
N THR A 162 20.90 1.25 -4.13
CA THR A 162 21.54 1.67 -2.88
C THR A 162 20.97 0.86 -1.73
N THR A 163 21.82 0.14 -1.02
CA THR A 163 21.43 -0.45 0.27
C THR A 163 21.21 0.65 1.29
N ILE A 164 20.00 0.74 1.83
CA ILE A 164 19.65 1.69 2.89
C ILE A 164 19.96 1.08 4.26
N GLY A 165 19.71 -0.22 4.42
CA GLY A 165 20.10 -0.96 5.62
C GLY A 165 19.58 -2.39 5.62
N THR A 166 19.99 -3.14 6.63
CA THR A 166 19.60 -4.54 6.82
C THR A 166 19.14 -4.74 8.25
N ARG A 167 18.06 -5.49 8.42
CA ARG A 167 17.48 -5.82 9.73
C ARG A 167 17.00 -7.26 9.76
N SER A 168 17.11 -7.90 10.91
CA SER A 168 16.46 -9.20 11.15
C SER A 168 14.95 -9.04 11.35
N LEU A 169 14.16 -9.78 10.57
CA LEU A 169 12.70 -9.79 10.57
C LEU A 169 12.16 -11.23 10.52
N GLY A 170 10.88 -11.39 10.87
CA GLY A 170 10.15 -12.63 10.69
C GLY A 170 9.83 -12.96 9.22
N THR A 171 8.95 -13.94 9.04
CA THR A 171 8.33 -14.18 7.73
C THR A 171 7.38 -13.02 7.38
N GLY A 172 7.07 -12.80 6.11
CA GLY A 172 6.11 -11.76 5.73
C GLY A 172 6.26 -11.24 4.30
N LEU A 173 5.13 -10.78 3.77
CA LEU A 173 4.92 -10.13 2.48
C LEU A 173 4.08 -8.86 2.73
N GLY A 174 4.31 -7.81 1.95
CA GLY A 174 3.64 -6.54 2.18
C GLY A 174 4.47 -5.65 3.09
N PHE A 175 5.25 -4.82 2.43
CA PHE A 175 6.04 -3.73 3.00
C PHE A 175 5.63 -2.46 2.25
N GLU A 176 5.30 -1.40 2.96
CA GLU A 176 4.96 -0.13 2.35
C GLU A 176 5.62 1.03 3.10
N ILE A 177 6.10 2.02 2.37
CA ILE A 177 6.47 3.32 2.90
C ILE A 177 5.34 4.27 2.50
N ASP A 178 4.55 4.75 3.46
CA ASP A 178 3.49 5.72 3.16
C ASP A 178 4.09 7.08 2.75
N ALA A 179 3.29 7.99 2.19
CA ALA A 179 3.84 9.25 1.72
C ALA A 179 4.30 10.18 2.86
N GLY A 180 3.87 9.93 4.10
CA GLY A 180 4.42 10.52 5.31
C GLY A 180 5.81 9.99 5.69
N GLY A 181 6.26 8.90 5.04
CA GLY A 181 7.54 8.24 5.27
C GLY A 181 7.52 7.20 6.39
N ALA A 182 6.35 6.88 6.94
CA ALA A 182 6.22 5.79 7.90
C ALA A 182 6.25 4.45 7.17
N VAL A 183 6.84 3.46 7.84
CA VAL A 183 7.02 2.11 7.30
C VAL A 183 5.98 1.19 7.90
N TRP A 184 5.32 0.44 7.03
CA TRP A 184 4.37 -0.60 7.37
C TRP A 184 4.94 -1.94 6.92
N PHE A 185 4.83 -2.95 7.77
CA PHE A 185 5.22 -4.32 7.42
C PHE A 185 4.21 -5.29 7.97
N LEU A 186 3.79 -6.22 7.12
CA LEU A 186 2.90 -7.29 7.51
C LEU A 186 3.71 -8.55 7.84
N GLU A 187 4.05 -8.71 9.11
CA GLU A 187 4.78 -9.88 9.59
C GLU A 187 3.87 -11.11 9.66
N ASP A 188 4.46 -12.30 9.52
CA ASP A 188 3.81 -13.62 9.48
C ASP A 188 2.87 -13.88 8.30
N SER A 189 2.83 -12.97 7.33
CA SER A 189 2.09 -13.11 6.08
C SER A 189 2.93 -13.68 4.93
N ASN A 190 3.17 -14.98 4.91
CA ASN A 190 3.90 -15.59 3.80
C ASN A 190 2.94 -16.07 2.69
N GLN A 191 3.50 -16.69 1.64
CA GLN A 191 2.72 -17.17 0.48
C GLN A 191 1.66 -18.22 0.84
N THR A 192 1.58 -18.72 2.07
CA THR A 192 0.58 -19.71 2.51
C THR A 192 -0.20 -19.25 3.74
N SER A 193 0.09 -18.05 4.25
CA SER A 193 -0.53 -17.54 5.46
C SER A 193 -1.94 -17.02 5.21
N THR A 194 -2.84 -17.35 6.14
CA THR A 194 -4.20 -16.82 6.21
C THR A 194 -4.37 -15.74 7.28
N SER A 195 -3.27 -15.30 7.90
CA SER A 195 -3.22 -14.26 8.92
C SER A 195 -1.89 -13.52 8.90
N GLY A 196 -1.79 -12.43 9.65
CA GLY A 196 -0.55 -11.69 9.86
C GLY A 196 -0.67 -10.67 10.98
N THR A 197 0.44 -10.00 11.28
CA THR A 197 0.51 -8.89 12.25
C THR A 197 1.03 -7.64 11.57
N LEU A 198 0.24 -6.57 11.60
CA LEU A 198 0.64 -5.29 11.01
C LEU A 198 1.47 -4.48 12.00
N TYR A 199 2.70 -4.16 11.60
CA TYR A 199 3.59 -3.26 12.33
C TYR A 199 3.75 -1.94 11.61
N ARG A 200 3.95 -0.89 12.39
CA ARG A 200 4.24 0.46 11.91
C ARG A 200 5.44 1.06 12.63
N TRP A 201 6.33 1.68 11.87
CA TRP A 201 7.40 2.56 12.35
C TRP A 201 7.20 3.95 11.76
N SER A 202 7.59 4.99 12.51
CA SER A 202 7.41 6.39 12.08
C SER A 202 8.34 6.81 10.94
N SER A 203 9.41 6.04 10.68
CA SER A 203 10.39 6.34 9.65
C SER A 203 11.16 5.09 9.20
N ILE A 204 11.85 5.18 8.06
CA ILE A 204 12.80 4.15 7.60
C ILE A 204 13.89 3.89 8.65
N ASN A 205 14.41 4.93 9.31
CA ASN A 205 15.44 4.78 10.33
C ASN A 205 14.92 4.04 11.57
N ASP A 206 13.70 4.36 12.01
CA ASP A 206 13.04 3.64 13.10
C ASP A 206 12.82 2.17 12.75
N PHE A 207 12.39 1.90 11.52
CA PHE A 207 12.25 0.54 11.00
C PHE A 207 13.59 -0.21 11.02
N LEU A 208 14.67 0.37 10.49
CA LEU A 208 15.97 -0.30 10.42
C LEU A 208 16.60 -0.54 11.81
N ASN A 209 16.44 0.40 12.73
CA ASN A 209 16.96 0.29 14.10
C ASN A 209 16.03 -0.49 15.05
N ASN A 210 14.83 -0.88 14.57
CA ASN A 210 13.76 -1.43 15.41
C ASN A 210 13.43 -0.56 16.63
N THR A 211 13.39 0.76 16.45
CA THR A 211 13.02 1.71 17.50
C THR A 211 11.61 2.21 17.29
N ASN A 212 10.84 2.40 18.35
CA ASN A 212 9.49 2.99 18.29
C ASN A 212 8.49 2.23 17.37
N GLY A 213 8.75 0.96 17.08
CA GLY A 213 7.82 0.10 16.35
C GLY A 213 6.57 -0.16 17.19
N THR A 214 5.40 0.05 16.60
CA THR A 214 4.12 -0.25 17.24
C THR A 214 3.39 -1.34 16.45
N GLY A 215 2.83 -2.32 17.15
CA GLY A 215 1.85 -3.22 16.56
C GLY A 215 0.61 -2.41 16.23
N ASN A 216 0.47 -2.01 14.97
CA ASN A 216 -0.53 -1.06 14.51
C ASN A 216 -1.58 -1.85 13.71
N GLY A 217 -2.41 -2.60 14.43
CA GLY A 217 -3.37 -3.55 13.87
C GLY A 217 -3.45 -4.87 14.64
N GLY A 218 -2.39 -5.25 15.37
CA GLY A 218 -2.34 -6.53 16.08
C GLY A 218 -2.37 -7.73 15.11
N ALA A 219 -2.55 -8.94 15.64
CA ALA A 219 -2.80 -10.12 14.80
C ALA A 219 -4.21 -10.01 14.19
N PHE A 220 -4.32 -10.29 12.90
CA PHE A 220 -5.59 -10.28 12.18
C PHE A 220 -5.65 -11.41 11.17
N ASN A 221 -6.86 -11.95 11.01
CA ASN A 221 -7.11 -13.08 10.13
C ASN A 221 -7.75 -12.57 8.85
N PHE A 222 -7.25 -13.08 7.73
CA PHE A 222 -7.94 -12.94 6.47
C PHE A 222 -8.98 -14.06 6.41
N THR A 223 -10.26 -13.68 6.46
CA THR A 223 -11.34 -14.66 6.28
C THR A 223 -11.64 -14.74 4.80
N PHE A 224 -11.43 -15.91 4.21
CA PHE A 224 -11.70 -16.20 2.81
C PHE A 224 -12.60 -17.44 2.69
N SER A 225 -13.25 -17.59 1.54
CA SER A 225 -14.03 -18.78 1.19
C SER A 225 -13.19 -19.79 0.39
N GLY A 226 -11.97 -20.09 0.83
CA GLY A 226 -10.98 -20.91 0.12
C GLY A 226 -9.87 -21.45 1.02
N ASN A 227 -9.11 -22.45 0.54
CA ASN A 227 -8.02 -23.13 1.29
C ASN A 227 -6.61 -22.78 0.77
N THR A 228 -6.48 -21.77 -0.11
CA THR A 228 -5.24 -21.47 -0.84
C THR A 228 -4.95 -19.98 -0.94
N ASP A 229 -5.51 -19.17 -0.05
CA ASP A 229 -5.53 -17.71 -0.22
C ASP A 229 -4.23 -17.09 0.30
N GLN A 230 -3.54 -16.34 -0.56
CA GLN A 230 -2.18 -15.88 -0.33
C GLN A 230 -2.12 -14.37 -0.46
N ILE A 231 -1.34 -13.72 0.40
CA ILE A 231 -1.17 -12.27 0.38
C ILE A 231 -0.06 -11.93 -0.60
N GLY A 232 -0.45 -11.26 -1.67
CA GLY A 232 0.44 -10.70 -2.65
C GLY A 232 1.23 -9.51 -2.13
N GLY A 233 0.63 -8.64 -1.32
CA GLY A 233 1.24 -7.35 -0.98
C GLY A 233 0.41 -6.44 -0.09
N LEU A 234 0.98 -5.29 0.29
CA LEU A 234 0.37 -4.25 1.14
C LEU A 234 0.60 -2.87 0.51
N ALA A 235 -0.45 -2.08 0.36
CA ALA A 235 -0.33 -0.66 0.02
C ALA A 235 -1.12 0.22 1.01
N VAL A 236 -0.55 1.38 1.32
CA VAL A 236 -1.05 2.32 2.33
C VAL A 236 -1.01 3.73 1.75
N PRO A 237 -1.97 4.09 0.87
CA PRO A 237 -1.99 5.41 0.28
C PRO A 237 -2.26 6.48 1.33
N GLU A 238 -1.86 7.71 0.98
CA GLU A 238 -2.24 8.89 1.73
C GLU A 238 -3.74 8.92 2.00
N PRO A 239 -4.17 9.28 3.22
CA PRO A 239 -5.57 9.53 3.44
C PRO A 239 -5.97 10.72 2.57
N SER A 240 -7.00 10.51 1.75
CA SER A 240 -7.40 11.48 0.72
C SER A 240 -7.81 12.81 1.37
N SER A 241 -6.90 13.79 1.32
CA SER A 241 -7.16 15.19 1.70
C SER A 241 -8.21 15.87 0.80
N SER A 242 -8.72 15.17 -0.21
CA SER A 242 -9.71 15.62 -1.19
C SER A 242 -11.03 16.11 -0.57
N LEU A 243 -11.37 15.71 0.65
CA LEU A 243 -12.53 16.23 1.40
C LEU A 243 -12.33 17.68 1.88
N LEU A 244 -11.09 18.14 2.10
CA LEU A 244 -10.78 19.52 2.48
C LEU A 244 -10.77 20.47 1.27
N LEU A 245 -10.42 19.98 0.09
CA LEU A 245 -10.47 20.79 -1.13
C LEU A 245 -11.91 21.04 -1.59
N LEU A 246 -12.80 20.03 -1.50
CA LEU A 246 -14.19 20.19 -1.92
C LEU A 246 -15.00 21.10 -0.97
N THR A 247 -14.67 21.10 0.32
CA THR A 247 -15.30 22.00 1.32
C THR A 247 -14.78 23.44 1.22
N SER A 248 -13.51 23.66 0.87
CA SER A 248 -12.96 25.02 0.62
C SER A 248 -13.46 25.66 -0.68
N LEU A 249 -13.63 24.88 -1.76
CA LEU A 249 -14.24 25.37 -3.01
C LEU A 249 -15.76 25.62 -2.87
N GLY A 250 -16.46 24.75 -2.13
CA GLY A 250 -17.88 24.94 -1.82
C GLY A 250 -18.15 26.21 -1.00
N THR A 251 -17.32 26.48 0.01
CA THR A 251 -17.43 27.71 0.83
C THR A 251 -17.06 28.98 0.07
N LEU A 252 -16.06 28.95 -0.82
CA LEU A 252 -15.70 30.11 -1.64
C LEU A 252 -16.82 30.48 -2.65
N SER A 253 -17.53 29.49 -3.21
CA SER A 253 -18.63 29.72 -4.14
C SER A 253 -19.88 30.33 -3.48
N LEU A 254 -20.15 30.02 -2.20
CA LEU A 254 -21.25 30.62 -1.45
C LEU A 254 -20.96 32.05 -0.98
N LEU A 255 -19.70 32.40 -0.69
CA LEU A 255 -19.35 33.78 -0.33
C LEU A 255 -19.35 34.73 -1.54
N ARG A 256 -19.01 34.23 -2.74
CA ARG A 256 -19.06 35.04 -3.97
C ARG A 256 -20.48 35.37 -4.45
N ARG A 257 -21.50 34.63 -4.00
CA ARG A 257 -22.91 34.85 -4.37
C ARG A 257 -23.68 35.80 -3.44
N ARG A 258 -23.06 36.31 -2.37
CA ARG A 258 -23.66 37.28 -1.43
C ARG A 258 -23.05 38.69 -1.51
N THR A 259 -22.18 38.93 -2.48
CA THR A 259 -21.63 40.27 -2.80
C THR A 259 -21.98 40.65 -4.25
N ALA A 260 -23.28 40.79 -4.49
CA ALA A 260 -23.87 41.53 -5.61
C ALA A 260 -25.24 42.06 -5.15
#